data_AF-A0A7S3GDE6-F1
#
_entry.id   AF-A0A7S3GDE6-F1
#
_cell.length_a   1.000
_cell.length_b   1.000
_cell.length_c   1.000
_cell.angle_alpha   90.00
_cell.angle_beta   90.00
_cell.angle_gamma   90.00
#
_symmetry.space_group_name_H-M   'P 1'
#
loop_
_entity.id
_entity.type
_entity.pdbx_description
1 polymer ?
#
loop_
_entity_poly.entity_id
_entity_poly.type
_entity_poly.pdbx_seq_one_letter_code
_entity_poly.pdbx_strand_id
1 'polypeptide(L)'
;MVRLKENDDLLTLIREMVISPDFDLPMSLEDALAVVEKYIVDHIDDPENSRLKCLCPNVGRFFCPLSLVDALHLYDKKTHLTKRKFVPPSFKEIRHILDIAQVHASSPHLKLITFDADDTLFDEGANLDEESEMIDLVVQLLRRGLLVSVVTAAGYPNAPDKYETRFRTLLDRFSSHSDFPLLRSRFFIVGGECNYMLKINDEGRLYQLHSEEWQIDRMKKWGKDDIKQMLDTAEATLKELANTLEIEGWQVLRKERAVGMITPVKLEY
;
A
#
# COMPACT_ATOMS: atom_id res chain seq x y z
N MET A 1 6.74 -20.70 1.03
CA MET A 1 6.48 -20.31 -0.36
C MET A 1 6.19 -18.82 -0.36
N VAL A 2 7.07 -18.00 -0.94
CA VAL A 2 6.93 -16.53 -0.91
C VAL A 2 5.73 -16.15 -1.78
N ARG A 3 4.75 -15.48 -1.17
CA ARG A 3 3.56 -14.99 -1.87
C ARG A 3 4.01 -13.80 -2.72
N LEU A 4 3.93 -13.90 -4.05
CA LEU A 4 4.19 -12.76 -4.94
C LEU A 4 3.15 -11.68 -4.64
N LYS A 5 3.50 -10.41 -4.89
CA LYS A 5 2.60 -9.25 -4.72
C LYS A 5 1.31 -9.37 -5.56
N GLU A 6 1.33 -10.24 -6.56
CA GLU A 6 0.21 -10.54 -7.46
C GLU A 6 -0.64 -11.75 -7.03
N ASN A 7 -0.35 -12.38 -5.88
CA ASN A 7 -1.10 -13.55 -5.40
C ASN A 7 -2.16 -13.13 -4.37
N ASP A 8 -3.39 -12.95 -4.84
CA ASP A 8 -4.57 -12.75 -4.01
C ASP A 8 -5.49 -13.98 -4.12
N ASP A 9 -5.71 -14.67 -2.99
CA ASP A 9 -6.49 -15.92 -2.95
C ASP A 9 -7.97 -15.67 -3.28
N LEU A 10 -8.51 -14.49 -2.96
CA LEU A 10 -9.90 -14.14 -3.24
C LEU A 10 -10.11 -13.90 -4.73
N LEU A 11 -9.19 -13.16 -5.36
CA LEU A 11 -9.21 -12.96 -6.81
C LEU A 11 -9.04 -14.28 -7.56
N THR A 12 -8.20 -15.17 -7.02
CA THR A 12 -7.98 -16.52 -7.56
C THR A 12 -9.25 -17.36 -7.43
N LEU A 13 -9.89 -17.37 -6.26
CA LEU A 13 -11.16 -18.08 -6.04
C LEU A 13 -12.25 -17.63 -7.03
N ILE A 14 -12.47 -16.32 -7.17
CA ILE A 14 -13.47 -15.79 -8.11
C ILE A 14 -13.16 -16.25 -9.54
N ARG A 15 -11.88 -16.22 -9.92
CA ARG A 15 -11.45 -16.65 -11.25
C ARG A 15 -11.67 -18.15 -11.47
N GLU A 16 -11.37 -18.98 -10.47
CA GLU A 16 -11.60 -20.42 -10.52
C GLU A 16 -13.09 -20.77 -10.58
N MET A 17 -13.95 -20.04 -9.86
CA MET A 17 -15.40 -20.21 -9.93
C MET A 17 -15.95 -19.99 -11.35
N VAL A 18 -15.33 -19.10 -12.14
CA VAL A 18 -15.75 -18.81 -13.52
C VAL A 18 -15.12 -19.74 -14.55
N ILE A 19 -13.89 -20.22 -14.33
CA ILE A 19 -13.08 -20.92 -15.34
C ILE A 19 -12.96 -22.42 -15.08
N SER A 20 -13.03 -22.86 -13.83
CA SER A 20 -12.70 -24.25 -13.48
C SER A 20 -13.81 -25.23 -13.88
N PRO A 21 -13.45 -26.36 -14.51
CA PRO A 21 -14.39 -27.45 -14.78
C PRO A 21 -14.79 -28.23 -13.50
N ASP A 22 -14.12 -27.99 -12.37
CA ASP A 22 -14.39 -28.66 -11.09
C ASP A 22 -15.66 -28.14 -10.38
N PHE A 23 -16.19 -26.99 -10.82
CA PHE A 23 -17.53 -26.56 -10.44
C PHE A 23 -18.51 -27.16 -11.45
N ASP A 24 -19.50 -27.92 -10.96
CA ASP A 24 -20.42 -28.74 -11.76
C ASP A 24 -21.15 -28.00 -12.91
N LEU A 25 -21.15 -26.66 -12.91
CA LEU A 25 -21.44 -25.78 -14.05
C LEU A 25 -20.51 -24.55 -13.96
N PRO A 26 -19.83 -24.12 -15.05
CA PRO A 26 -19.14 -22.83 -15.07
C PRO A 26 -20.17 -21.73 -14.87
N MET A 27 -20.10 -21.04 -13.74
CA MET A 27 -21.02 -19.96 -13.40
C MET A 27 -20.65 -18.68 -14.14
N SER A 28 -21.62 -17.80 -14.37
CA SER A 28 -21.30 -16.47 -14.91
C SER A 28 -20.44 -15.68 -13.92
N LEU A 29 -19.68 -14.70 -14.40
CA LEU A 29 -18.92 -13.81 -13.51
C LEU A 29 -19.84 -13.09 -12.51
N GLU A 30 -21.03 -12.70 -12.95
CA GLU A 30 -22.02 -12.05 -12.09
C GLU A 30 -22.47 -12.98 -10.95
N ASP A 31 -22.78 -14.24 -11.27
CA ASP A 31 -23.14 -15.24 -10.24
C ASP A 31 -21.98 -15.50 -9.28
N ALA A 32 -20.75 -15.59 -9.79
CA ALA A 32 -19.56 -15.81 -8.97
C ALA A 32 -19.39 -14.67 -7.96
N LEU A 33 -19.50 -13.43 -8.42
CA LEU A 33 -19.42 -12.26 -7.57
C LEU A 33 -20.57 -12.23 -6.55
N ALA A 34 -21.80 -12.53 -6.96
CA ALA A 34 -22.96 -12.57 -6.05
C ALA A 34 -22.81 -13.62 -4.94
N VAL A 35 -22.19 -14.77 -5.22
CA VAL A 35 -21.85 -15.76 -4.18
C VAL A 35 -20.77 -15.22 -3.25
N VAL A 36 -19.73 -14.60 -3.80
CA VAL A 36 -18.64 -14.02 -2.99
C VAL A 36 -19.11 -12.85 -2.13
N GLU A 37 -20.05 -12.02 -2.59
CA GLU A 37 -20.67 -10.97 -1.75
C GLU A 37 -21.26 -11.56 -0.47
N LYS A 38 -22.00 -12.67 -0.58
CA LYS A 38 -22.58 -13.36 0.58
C LYS A 38 -21.50 -13.91 1.50
N TYR A 39 -20.48 -14.54 0.92
CA TYR A 39 -19.33 -15.03 1.69
C TYR A 39 -18.58 -13.92 2.43
N ILE A 40 -18.49 -12.72 1.85
CA ILE A 40 -17.89 -11.54 2.50
C ILE A 40 -18.75 -11.10 3.68
N VAL A 41 -20.08 -11.01 3.51
CA VAL A 41 -20.99 -10.65 4.62
C VAL A 41 -20.86 -11.65 5.77
N ASP A 42 -20.91 -12.95 5.48
CA ASP A 42 -20.72 -14.00 6.49
C ASP A 42 -19.34 -13.91 7.17
N HIS A 43 -18.30 -13.54 6.41
CA HIS A 43 -16.94 -13.38 6.95
C HIS A 43 -16.78 -12.13 7.83
N ILE A 44 -17.54 -11.07 7.59
CA ILE A 44 -17.56 -9.91 8.47
C ILE A 44 -18.11 -10.32 9.85
N ASP A 45 -19.14 -11.16 9.88
CA ASP A 45 -19.80 -11.61 11.10
C ASP A 45 -18.98 -12.66 11.88
N ASP A 46 -18.37 -13.64 11.18
CA ASP A 46 -17.52 -14.69 11.78
C ASP A 46 -16.23 -14.93 10.96
N PRO A 47 -15.21 -14.08 11.12
CA PRO A 47 -14.00 -14.14 10.29
C PRO A 47 -13.17 -15.42 10.47
N GLU A 48 -13.27 -16.08 11.63
CA GLU A 48 -12.47 -17.27 11.93
C GLU A 48 -13.12 -18.56 11.42
N ASN A 49 -14.46 -18.64 11.35
CA ASN A 49 -15.17 -19.87 10.94
C ASN A 49 -16.01 -19.75 9.66
N SER A 50 -16.00 -18.60 8.99
CA SER A 50 -16.75 -18.40 7.74
C SER A 50 -16.35 -19.36 6.61
N ARG A 51 -17.29 -19.58 5.68
CA ARG A 51 -17.03 -20.32 4.44
C ARG A 51 -15.89 -19.72 3.64
N LEU A 52 -15.79 -18.38 3.60
CA LEU A 52 -14.72 -17.69 2.91
C LEU A 52 -13.33 -18.02 3.48
N LYS A 53 -13.21 -18.11 4.82
CA LYS A 53 -11.95 -18.48 5.47
C LYS A 53 -11.53 -19.92 5.13
N CYS A 54 -12.50 -20.83 5.00
CA CYS A 54 -12.25 -22.21 4.58
C CYS A 54 -11.75 -22.29 3.13
N LEU A 55 -12.33 -21.51 2.21
CA LEU A 55 -11.95 -21.50 0.79
C LEU A 55 -10.67 -20.70 0.53
N CYS A 56 -10.47 -19.61 1.27
CA CYS A 56 -9.30 -18.74 1.19
C CYS A 56 -8.64 -18.63 2.57
N PRO A 57 -7.78 -19.60 2.97
CA PRO A 57 -7.19 -19.62 4.31
C PRO A 57 -6.41 -18.35 4.69
N ASN A 58 -5.82 -17.67 3.70
CA ASN A 58 -5.08 -16.42 3.90
C ASN A 58 -5.93 -15.16 3.70
N VAL A 59 -7.26 -15.27 3.58
CA VAL A 59 -8.14 -14.11 3.51
C VAL A 59 -7.98 -13.29 4.81
N GLY A 60 -7.83 -11.98 4.63
CA GLY A 60 -7.79 -11.01 5.70
C GLY A 60 -9.20 -10.68 6.20
N ARG A 61 -9.33 -9.56 6.92
CA ARG A 61 -10.61 -9.06 7.40
C ARG A 61 -11.26 -8.14 6.37
N PHE A 62 -12.58 -8.17 6.33
CA PHE A 62 -13.39 -7.16 5.66
C PHE A 62 -13.96 -6.21 6.71
N PHE A 63 -13.89 -4.91 6.43
CA PHE A 63 -14.38 -3.86 7.33
C PHE A 63 -15.74 -3.29 6.91
N CYS A 64 -16.19 -3.64 5.71
CA CYS A 64 -17.47 -3.24 5.14
C CYS A 64 -17.96 -4.29 4.14
N PRO A 65 -19.28 -4.46 3.97
CA PRO A 65 -19.84 -5.24 2.88
C PRO A 65 -19.42 -4.66 1.53
N LEU A 66 -19.19 -5.51 0.54
CA LEU A 66 -18.78 -5.11 -0.81
C LEU A 66 -19.87 -5.47 -1.82
N SER A 67 -20.40 -4.48 -2.54
CA SER A 67 -21.34 -4.68 -3.66
C SER A 67 -20.58 -4.95 -4.96
N LEU A 68 -20.03 -6.17 -5.08
CA LEU A 68 -19.27 -6.66 -6.23
C LEU A 68 -20.08 -6.72 -7.53
N VAL A 69 -21.37 -7.05 -7.49
CA VAL A 69 -22.24 -7.11 -8.69
C VAL A 69 -22.47 -5.70 -9.23
N ASP A 70 -22.76 -4.73 -8.36
CA ASP A 70 -22.89 -3.33 -8.75
C ASP A 70 -21.57 -2.76 -9.29
N ALA A 71 -20.44 -3.15 -8.68
CA ALA A 71 -19.12 -2.79 -9.16
C ALA A 71 -18.81 -3.39 -10.54
N LEU A 72 -19.20 -4.65 -10.79
CA LEU A 72 -19.14 -5.27 -12.11
C LEU A 72 -19.95 -4.46 -13.12
N HIS A 73 -21.20 -4.12 -12.82
CA HIS A 73 -22.04 -3.33 -13.71
C HIS A 73 -21.42 -1.96 -14.03
N LEU A 74 -20.78 -1.31 -13.07
CA LEU A 74 -20.09 -0.04 -13.31
C LEU A 74 -18.86 -0.22 -14.22
N TYR A 75 -18.05 -1.25 -13.96
CA TYR A 75 -16.88 -1.59 -14.77
C TYR A 75 -17.28 -1.95 -16.21
N ASP A 76 -18.35 -2.73 -16.35
CA ASP A 76 -18.82 -3.31 -17.61
C ASP A 76 -19.43 -2.27 -18.58
N LYS A 77 -19.92 -1.14 -18.06
CA LYS A 77 -20.37 0.00 -18.87
C LYS A 77 -19.30 0.48 -19.85
N LYS A 78 -18.02 0.40 -19.47
CA LYS A 78 -16.89 0.83 -20.30
C LYS A 78 -16.15 -0.32 -20.96
N THR A 79 -16.08 -1.48 -20.32
CA THR A 79 -15.20 -2.59 -20.75
C THR A 79 -15.93 -3.70 -21.50
N HIS A 80 -17.25 -3.82 -21.33
CA HIS A 80 -18.07 -4.88 -21.93
C HIS A 80 -17.52 -6.30 -21.65
N LEU A 81 -16.88 -6.47 -20.49
CA LEU A 81 -16.38 -7.71 -19.92
C LEU A 81 -17.41 -8.86 -19.98
N THR A 82 -18.66 -8.61 -19.61
CA THR A 82 -19.73 -9.63 -19.56
C THR A 82 -20.17 -10.09 -20.96
N LYS A 83 -19.89 -9.31 -22.01
CA LYS A 83 -20.25 -9.65 -23.39
C LYS A 83 -19.25 -10.60 -24.05
N ARG A 84 -18.13 -10.92 -23.39
CA ARG A 84 -17.09 -11.79 -23.95
C ARG A 84 -17.55 -13.25 -23.89
N LYS A 85 -17.40 -13.97 -25.02
CA LYS A 85 -17.80 -15.37 -25.15
C LYS A 85 -16.66 -16.38 -24.95
N PHE A 86 -15.44 -15.98 -25.27
CA PHE A 86 -14.29 -16.89 -25.36
C PHE A 86 -13.11 -16.47 -24.49
N VAL A 87 -13.18 -15.26 -23.91
CA VAL A 87 -12.11 -14.70 -23.10
C VAL A 87 -12.66 -14.48 -21.69
N PRO A 88 -12.28 -15.32 -20.72
CA PRO A 88 -12.72 -15.17 -19.34
C PRO A 88 -12.14 -13.91 -18.71
N PRO A 89 -12.68 -13.43 -17.56
CA PRO A 89 -12.09 -12.34 -16.79
C PRO A 89 -10.63 -12.64 -16.43
N SER A 90 -9.77 -11.65 -16.69
CA SER A 90 -8.40 -11.64 -16.22
C SER A 90 -8.32 -11.27 -14.74
N PHE A 91 -7.21 -11.62 -14.10
CA PHE A 91 -6.95 -11.26 -12.70
C PHE A 91 -7.05 -9.74 -12.47
N LYS A 92 -6.52 -8.93 -13.40
CA LYS A 92 -6.58 -7.46 -13.35
C LYS A 92 -8.01 -6.92 -13.41
N GLU A 93 -8.88 -7.54 -14.20
CA GLU A 93 -10.29 -7.11 -14.30
C GLU A 93 -11.05 -7.41 -13.02
N ILE A 94 -10.85 -8.59 -12.43
CA ILE A 94 -11.46 -8.94 -11.13
C ILE A 94 -10.95 -7.98 -10.05
N ARG A 95 -9.63 -7.70 -10.03
CA ARG A 95 -9.04 -6.70 -9.13
C ARG A 95 -9.73 -5.34 -9.24
N HIS A 96 -9.90 -4.81 -10.46
CA HIS A 96 -10.58 -3.53 -10.64
C HIS A 96 -12.03 -3.52 -10.14
N ILE A 97 -12.76 -4.62 -10.27
CA ILE A 97 -14.12 -4.76 -9.74
C ILE A 97 -14.09 -4.67 -8.20
N LEU A 98 -13.15 -5.35 -7.54
CA LEU A 98 -12.98 -5.25 -6.09
C LEU A 98 -12.55 -3.85 -5.66
N ASP A 99 -11.63 -3.21 -6.40
CA ASP A 99 -11.18 -1.83 -6.14
C ASP A 99 -12.37 -0.86 -6.17
N ILE A 100 -13.23 -0.96 -7.18
CA ILE A 100 -14.46 -0.16 -7.29
C ILE A 100 -15.39 -0.41 -6.10
N ALA A 101 -15.65 -1.68 -5.77
CA ALA A 101 -16.53 -2.03 -4.66
C ALA A 101 -16.02 -1.46 -3.33
N GLN A 102 -14.71 -1.57 -3.07
CA GLN A 102 -14.09 -1.04 -1.85
C GLN A 102 -14.14 0.49 -1.78
N VAL A 103 -13.88 1.19 -2.89
CA VAL A 103 -13.97 2.67 -2.94
C VAL A 103 -15.41 3.11 -2.64
N HIS A 104 -16.40 2.47 -3.24
CA HIS A 104 -17.81 2.80 -3.02
C HIS A 104 -18.26 2.50 -1.58
N ALA A 105 -17.85 1.37 -1.03
CA ALA A 105 -18.22 0.97 0.33
C ALA A 105 -17.56 1.85 1.41
N SER A 106 -16.30 2.25 1.21
CA SER A 106 -15.53 2.99 2.21
C SER A 106 -15.70 4.51 2.14
N SER A 107 -15.94 5.07 0.96
CA SER A 107 -15.97 6.53 0.73
C SER A 107 -16.88 7.32 1.69
N PRO A 108 -18.10 6.89 2.05
CA PRO A 108 -18.99 7.64 2.94
C PRO A 108 -18.45 7.86 4.36
N HIS A 109 -17.49 7.04 4.80
CA HIS A 109 -16.97 7.04 6.16
C HIS A 109 -15.45 7.25 6.24
N LEU A 110 -14.80 7.46 5.10
CA LEU A 110 -13.35 7.56 5.00
C LEU A 110 -12.85 8.86 5.67
N LYS A 111 -11.94 8.70 6.63
CA LYS A 111 -11.31 9.84 7.36
C LYS A 111 -9.81 9.95 7.09
N LEU A 112 -9.17 8.86 6.70
CA LEU A 112 -7.74 8.75 6.45
C LEU A 112 -7.54 7.94 5.18
N ILE A 113 -6.67 8.40 4.30
CA ILE A 113 -6.15 7.64 3.17
C ILE A 113 -4.63 7.59 3.27
N THR A 114 -4.06 6.41 3.04
CA THR A 114 -2.62 6.17 3.11
C THR A 114 -2.09 5.77 1.76
N PHE A 115 -0.94 6.33 1.36
CA PHE A 115 -0.24 5.96 0.14
C PHE A 115 1.08 5.28 0.48
N ASP A 116 1.40 4.18 -0.19
CA ASP A 116 2.77 3.65 -0.21
C ASP A 116 3.57 4.44 -1.24
N ALA A 117 4.47 5.28 -0.78
CA ALA A 117 5.20 6.20 -1.65
C ALA A 117 6.06 5.47 -2.67
N ASP A 118 6.68 4.37 -2.26
CA ASP A 118 7.71 3.69 -3.05
C ASP A 118 7.10 2.88 -4.20
N ASP A 119 5.82 2.50 -4.09
CA ASP A 119 5.09 1.77 -5.13
C ASP A 119 4.06 2.61 -5.90
N THR A 120 3.60 3.73 -5.33
CA THR A 120 2.44 4.48 -5.89
C THR A 120 2.71 5.93 -6.24
N LEU A 121 3.72 6.56 -5.63
CA LEU A 121 3.99 8.00 -5.83
C LEU A 121 5.28 8.28 -6.58
N PHE A 122 6.28 7.41 -6.47
CA PHE A 122 7.57 7.59 -7.12
C PHE A 122 7.74 6.59 -8.24
N ASP A 123 7.94 7.07 -9.48
CA ASP A 123 8.37 6.21 -10.57
C ASP A 123 9.84 5.84 -10.37
N GLU A 124 10.14 4.53 -10.30
CA GLU A 124 11.50 3.97 -10.30
C GLU A 124 12.49 4.59 -9.29
N GLY A 125 12.00 4.99 -8.10
CA GLY A 125 12.83 5.59 -7.06
C GLY A 125 13.20 7.06 -7.28
N ALA A 126 12.58 7.72 -8.27
CA ALA A 126 12.72 9.15 -8.54
C ALA A 126 11.96 10.00 -7.50
N ASN A 127 12.00 11.33 -7.70
CA ASN A 127 11.16 12.28 -6.97
C ASN A 127 9.79 12.39 -7.64
N LEU A 128 8.81 12.96 -6.93
CA LEU A 128 7.49 13.26 -7.49
C LEU A 128 7.61 14.23 -8.69
N ASP A 129 7.04 13.83 -9.83
CA ASP A 129 6.97 14.62 -11.05
C ASP A 129 6.18 15.93 -10.84
N GLU A 130 6.70 17.03 -11.40
CA GLU A 130 6.13 18.38 -11.33
C GLU A 130 4.74 18.47 -11.95
N GLU A 131 4.47 17.65 -12.96
CA GLU A 131 3.17 17.61 -13.67
C GLU A 131 2.23 16.52 -13.15
N SER A 132 2.56 15.87 -12.03
CA SER A 132 1.76 14.74 -11.52
C SER A 132 0.34 15.17 -11.09
N GLU A 133 -0.68 14.68 -11.80
CA GLU A 133 -2.09 14.83 -11.44
C GLU A 133 -2.41 14.30 -10.03
N MET A 134 -1.57 13.39 -9.51
CA MET A 134 -1.70 12.84 -8.16
C MET A 134 -1.65 13.92 -7.08
N ILE A 135 -0.84 14.97 -7.27
CA ILE A 135 -0.74 16.06 -6.28
C ILE A 135 -2.08 16.78 -6.17
N ASP A 136 -2.75 17.03 -7.30
CA ASP A 136 -4.05 17.70 -7.32
C ASP A 136 -5.16 16.82 -6.71
N LEU A 137 -5.09 15.50 -6.90
CA LEU A 137 -5.98 14.55 -6.22
C LEU A 137 -5.77 14.55 -4.70
N VAL A 138 -4.52 14.56 -4.23
CA VAL A 138 -4.19 14.66 -2.80
C VAL A 138 -4.74 15.96 -2.21
N VAL A 139 -4.53 17.10 -2.88
CA VAL A 139 -5.09 18.40 -2.45
C VAL A 139 -6.61 18.34 -2.34
N GLN A 140 -7.30 17.72 -3.32
CA GLN A 140 -8.75 17.55 -3.26
C GLN A 140 -9.20 16.69 -2.07
N LEU A 141 -8.49 15.60 -1.76
CA LEU A 141 -8.78 14.73 -0.61
C LEU A 141 -8.64 15.51 0.71
N LEU A 142 -7.53 16.24 0.87
CA LEU A 142 -7.29 17.10 2.03
C LEU A 142 -8.39 18.14 2.21
N ARG A 143 -8.82 18.80 1.12
CA ARG A 143 -9.92 19.79 1.13
C ARG A 143 -11.27 19.19 1.51
N ARG A 144 -11.54 17.95 1.10
CA ARG A 144 -12.77 17.21 1.45
C ARG A 144 -12.83 16.75 2.91
N GLY A 145 -11.81 17.05 3.72
CA GLY A 145 -11.82 16.72 5.14
C GLY A 145 -11.03 15.47 5.51
N LEU A 146 -10.40 14.82 4.54
CA LEU A 146 -9.61 13.61 4.81
C LEU A 146 -8.22 14.00 5.31
N LEU A 147 -7.69 13.16 6.19
CA LEU A 147 -6.26 13.08 6.46
C LEU A 147 -5.60 12.27 5.34
N VAL A 148 -4.44 12.73 4.87
CA VAL A 148 -3.62 11.98 3.91
C VAL A 148 -2.28 11.68 4.57
N SER A 149 -1.88 10.42 4.56
CA SER A 149 -0.55 10.02 5.02
C SER A 149 0.19 9.29 3.92
N VAL A 150 1.48 9.58 3.78
CA VAL A 150 2.37 8.85 2.87
C VAL A 150 3.33 8.01 3.70
N VAL A 151 3.47 6.73 3.36
CA VAL A 151 4.37 5.78 4.04
C VAL A 151 5.49 5.42 3.07
N THR A 152 6.74 5.41 3.53
CA THR A 152 7.90 5.02 2.71
C THR A 152 8.90 4.21 3.51
N ALA A 153 9.51 3.21 2.88
CA ALA A 153 10.60 2.43 3.43
C ALA A 153 11.88 3.29 3.62
N ALA A 154 12.00 4.41 2.88
CA ALA A 154 13.11 5.34 3.04
C ALA A 154 13.13 5.93 4.46
N GLY A 155 14.20 5.63 5.22
CA GLY A 155 14.42 6.13 6.57
C GLY A 155 15.65 7.03 6.69
N TYR A 156 15.45 8.29 7.10
CA TYR A 156 16.51 9.26 7.35
C TYR A 156 16.40 9.86 8.77
N PRO A 157 17.02 9.23 9.79
CA PRO A 157 16.92 9.71 11.16
C PRO A 157 17.48 11.13 11.30
N ASN A 158 16.70 12.03 11.91
CA ASN A 158 17.08 13.42 12.17
C ASN A 158 17.51 14.22 10.91
N ALA A 159 17.07 13.78 9.73
CA ALA A 159 17.40 14.40 8.44
C ALA A 159 16.13 14.64 7.62
N PRO A 160 15.22 15.54 8.08
CA PRO A 160 13.98 15.87 7.38
C PRO A 160 14.23 16.43 5.98
N ASP A 161 15.36 17.11 5.76
CA ASP A 161 15.83 17.65 4.48
C ASP A 161 15.96 16.58 3.37
N LYS A 162 16.30 15.34 3.74
CA LYS A 162 16.34 14.22 2.78
C LYS A 162 14.95 13.80 2.31
N TYR A 163 13.96 13.84 3.21
CA TYR A 163 12.56 13.64 2.81
C TYR A 163 12.08 14.83 1.97
N GLU A 164 12.43 16.07 2.34
CA GLU A 164 12.04 17.26 1.56
C GLU A 164 12.48 17.16 0.11
N THR A 165 13.67 16.60 -0.14
CA THR A 165 14.17 16.42 -1.51
C THR A 165 13.23 15.52 -2.34
N ARG A 166 12.71 14.43 -1.75
CA ARG A 166 11.76 13.53 -2.43
C ARG A 166 10.38 14.14 -2.63
N PHE A 167 9.96 14.97 -1.68
CA PHE A 167 8.62 15.58 -1.64
C PHE A 167 8.60 17.05 -2.10
N ARG A 168 9.70 17.60 -2.62
CA ARG A 168 9.87 19.03 -2.91
C ARG A 168 8.71 19.57 -3.74
N THR A 169 8.44 18.92 -4.86
CA THR A 169 7.34 19.24 -5.76
C THR A 169 6.00 19.36 -5.04
N LEU A 170 5.67 18.39 -4.19
CA LEU A 170 4.42 18.38 -3.42
C LEU A 170 4.39 19.52 -2.40
N LEU A 171 5.49 19.77 -1.69
CA LEU A 171 5.60 20.85 -0.70
C LEU A 171 5.46 22.24 -1.33
N ASP A 172 6.11 22.45 -2.47
CA ASP A 172 6.05 23.71 -3.23
C ASP A 172 4.63 23.93 -3.77
N ARG A 173 4.00 22.87 -4.30
CA ARG A 173 2.59 22.90 -4.73
C ARG A 173 1.63 23.14 -3.56
N PHE A 174 1.89 22.62 -2.37
CA PHE A 174 1.06 22.93 -1.20
C PHE A 174 1.20 24.40 -0.81
N SER A 175 2.44 24.91 -0.80
CA SER A 175 2.76 26.27 -0.37
C SER A 175 2.22 27.34 -1.33
N SER A 176 1.98 27.00 -2.60
CA SER A 176 1.38 27.92 -3.59
C SER A 176 -0.13 28.14 -3.40
N HIS A 177 -0.80 27.31 -2.59
CA HIS A 177 -2.22 27.42 -2.34
C HIS A 177 -2.54 28.36 -1.17
N SER A 178 -3.57 29.19 -1.32
CA SER A 178 -4.02 30.11 -0.27
C SER A 178 -4.52 29.41 1.00
N ASP A 179 -4.97 28.16 0.89
CA ASP A 179 -5.41 27.32 1.99
C ASP A 179 -4.30 26.39 2.54
N PHE A 180 -3.03 26.72 2.31
CA PHE A 180 -1.87 25.98 2.81
C PHE A 180 -1.96 25.58 4.31
N PRO A 181 -2.41 26.44 5.26
CA PRO A 181 -2.58 26.04 6.66
C PRO A 181 -3.50 24.83 6.84
N LEU A 182 -4.54 24.69 6.02
CA LEU A 182 -5.44 23.55 6.04
C LEU A 182 -4.74 22.30 5.47
N LEU A 183 -4.07 22.43 4.32
CA LEU A 183 -3.37 21.32 3.67
C LEU A 183 -2.30 20.70 4.59
N ARG A 184 -1.42 21.54 5.15
CA ARG A 184 -0.34 21.08 6.05
C ARG A 184 -0.86 20.45 7.34
N SER A 185 -2.03 20.87 7.82
CA SER A 185 -2.59 20.34 9.07
C SER A 185 -3.11 18.90 8.95
N ARG A 186 -3.39 18.46 7.71
CA ARG A 186 -4.01 17.16 7.39
C ARG A 186 -3.09 16.19 6.65
N PHE A 187 -1.86 16.60 6.33
CA PHE A 187 -0.89 15.78 5.60
C PHE A 187 0.24 15.29 6.51
N PHE A 188 0.59 14.01 6.40
CA PHE A 188 1.61 13.36 7.21
C PHE A 188 2.53 12.49 6.34
N ILE A 189 3.78 12.32 6.78
CA ILE A 189 4.71 11.36 6.19
C ILE A 189 5.20 10.42 7.28
N VAL A 190 5.22 9.12 6.99
CA VAL A 190 5.81 8.07 7.83
C VAL A 190 6.99 7.47 7.07
N GLY A 191 8.19 7.80 7.53
CA GLY A 191 9.45 7.29 6.98
C GLY A 191 9.98 6.08 7.73
N GLY A 192 10.85 5.33 7.04
CA GLY A 192 11.43 4.09 7.56
C GLY A 192 10.35 3.07 7.92
N GLU A 193 9.32 2.94 7.08
CA GLU A 193 8.09 2.15 7.24
C GLU A 193 7.20 2.60 8.41
N CYS A 194 7.75 2.63 9.62
CA CYS A 194 7.05 2.98 10.84
C CYS A 194 7.96 3.63 11.89
N ASN A 195 9.10 4.20 11.50
CA ASN A 195 10.11 4.67 12.46
C ASN A 195 10.13 6.18 12.66
N TYR A 196 9.70 6.95 11.66
CA TYR A 196 9.82 8.41 11.68
C TYR A 196 8.50 9.05 11.21
N MET A 197 7.90 9.92 12.02
CA MET A 197 6.73 10.69 11.60
C MET A 197 7.13 12.14 11.32
N LEU A 198 6.72 12.68 10.18
CA LEU A 198 7.01 14.04 9.76
C LEU A 198 5.73 14.82 9.47
N LYS A 199 5.82 16.13 9.73
CA LYS A 199 4.79 17.13 9.41
C LYS A 199 5.41 18.32 8.68
N ILE A 200 4.55 19.19 8.14
CA ILE A 200 4.93 20.43 7.48
C ILE A 200 4.70 21.61 8.44
N ASN A 201 5.72 22.46 8.60
CA ASN A 201 5.64 23.67 9.42
C ASN A 201 5.01 24.86 8.66
N ASP A 202 4.98 26.04 9.27
CA ASP A 202 4.40 27.25 8.67
C ASP A 202 5.20 27.78 7.47
N GLU A 203 6.49 27.45 7.39
CA GLU A 203 7.38 27.83 6.30
C GLU A 203 7.40 26.83 5.12
N GLY A 204 6.53 25.82 5.12
CA GLY A 204 6.52 24.81 4.05
C GLY A 204 7.62 23.75 4.14
N ARG A 205 8.31 23.66 5.28
CA ARG A 205 9.43 22.75 5.53
C ARG A 205 8.97 21.53 6.33
N LEU A 206 9.62 20.40 6.07
CA LEU A 206 9.38 19.19 6.85
C LEU A 206 10.14 19.26 8.17
N TYR A 207 9.49 18.78 9.22
CA TYR A 207 10.12 18.53 10.50
C TYR A 207 9.68 17.16 11.02
N GLN A 208 10.60 16.48 11.71
CA GLN A 208 10.33 15.19 12.32
C GLN A 208 9.71 15.42 13.71
N LEU A 209 8.63 14.70 14.02
CA LEU A 209 8.02 14.70 15.34
C LEU A 209 8.87 13.91 16.33
N HIS A 210 8.87 14.34 17.60
CA HIS A 210 9.50 13.59 18.67
C HIS A 210 8.74 12.29 18.89
N SER A 211 9.44 11.18 19.13
CA SER A 211 8.84 9.84 19.23
C SER A 211 7.68 9.76 20.21
N GLU A 212 7.77 10.48 21.31
CA GLU A 212 6.84 10.50 22.44
C GLU A 212 5.48 11.07 22.05
N GLU A 213 5.42 11.92 21.02
CA GLU A 213 4.20 12.58 20.56
C GLU A 213 3.28 11.63 19.77
N TRP A 214 3.83 10.58 19.15
CA TRP A 214 3.09 9.76 18.19
C TRP A 214 3.26 8.25 18.35
N GLN A 215 4.35 7.79 18.98
CA GLN A 215 4.56 6.35 19.17
C GLN A 215 3.49 5.76 20.08
N ILE A 216 2.91 4.66 19.63
CA ILE A 216 2.00 3.84 20.43
C ILE A 216 2.78 2.99 21.45
N ASP A 217 2.11 2.54 22.50
CA ASP A 217 2.73 1.77 23.59
C ASP A 217 3.46 0.52 23.12
N ARG A 218 2.96 -0.13 22.06
CA ARG A 218 3.61 -1.30 21.47
C ARG A 218 5.00 -0.96 20.91
N MET A 219 5.14 0.20 20.26
CA MET A 219 6.42 0.63 19.68
C MET A 219 7.42 1.03 20.77
N LYS A 220 6.93 1.68 21.83
CA LYS A 220 7.75 2.07 23.01
C LYS A 220 8.33 0.87 23.75
N LYS A 221 7.71 -0.29 23.65
CA LYS A 221 8.15 -1.55 24.27
C LYS A 221 9.27 -2.25 23.48
N TRP A 222 9.64 -1.80 22.29
CA TRP A 222 10.72 -2.41 21.53
C TRP A 222 12.07 -2.17 22.22
N GLY A 223 12.69 -3.26 22.68
CA GLY A 223 13.99 -3.22 23.35
C GLY A 223 15.09 -2.74 22.40
N LYS A 224 15.91 -1.80 22.85
CA LYS A 224 17.06 -1.31 22.07
C LYS A 224 18.04 -2.45 21.75
N ASP A 225 18.22 -3.38 22.69
CA ASP A 225 19.08 -4.55 22.51
C ASP A 225 18.49 -5.54 21.50
N ASP A 226 17.18 -5.76 21.51
CA ASP A 226 16.50 -6.64 20.53
C ASP A 226 16.64 -6.09 19.11
N ILE A 227 16.43 -4.78 18.94
CA ILE A 227 16.62 -4.09 17.66
C ILE A 227 18.06 -4.23 17.20
N LYS A 228 19.02 -3.96 18.10
CA LYS A 228 20.44 -4.08 17.78
C LYS A 228 20.79 -5.51 17.36
N GLN A 229 20.34 -6.51 18.12
CA GLN A 229 20.60 -7.92 17.83
C GLN A 229 20.01 -8.33 16.48
N MET A 230 18.76 -7.97 16.19
CA MET A 230 18.13 -8.25 14.90
C MET A 230 18.94 -7.66 13.74
N LEU A 231 19.32 -6.39 13.86
CA LEU A 231 20.09 -5.73 12.82
C LEU A 231 21.52 -6.29 12.71
N ASP A 232 22.16 -6.68 13.81
CA ASP A 232 23.48 -7.34 13.81
C ASP A 232 23.43 -8.70 13.10
N THR A 233 22.38 -9.49 13.35
CA THR A 233 22.15 -10.76 12.64
C THR A 233 21.92 -10.51 11.15
N ALA A 234 21.05 -9.57 10.78
CA ALA A 234 20.78 -9.24 9.38
C ALA A 234 22.05 -8.76 8.65
N GLU A 235 22.86 -7.92 9.32
CA GLU A 235 24.14 -7.45 8.78
C GLU A 235 25.12 -8.60 8.53
N ALA A 236 25.26 -9.52 9.51
CA ALA A 236 26.13 -10.68 9.35
C ALA A 236 25.68 -11.56 8.17
N THR A 237 24.38 -11.82 8.05
CA THR A 237 23.80 -12.59 6.94
C THR A 237 24.03 -11.91 5.59
N LEU A 238 23.87 -10.59 5.48
CA LEU A 238 24.14 -9.86 4.23
C LEU A 238 25.61 -9.97 3.83
N LYS A 239 26.54 -9.82 4.79
CA LYS A 239 27.98 -9.97 4.53
C LYS A 239 28.34 -11.38 4.09
N GLU A 240 27.81 -12.40 4.76
CA GLU A 240 28.02 -13.80 4.41
C GLU A 240 27.52 -14.07 2.99
N LEU A 241 26.29 -13.68 2.68
CA LEU A 241 25.69 -13.85 1.36
C LEU A 241 26.50 -13.16 0.26
N ALA A 242 26.92 -11.91 0.49
CA ALA A 242 27.69 -11.15 -0.49
C ALA A 242 29.05 -11.79 -0.78
N ASN A 243 29.71 -12.35 0.24
CA ASN A 243 30.95 -13.10 0.08
C ASN A 243 30.72 -14.43 -0.64
N THR A 244 29.67 -15.19 -0.27
CA THR A 244 29.33 -16.47 -0.90
C THR A 244 28.99 -16.31 -2.38
N LEU A 245 28.34 -15.21 -2.75
CA LEU A 245 27.98 -14.89 -4.13
C LEU A 245 29.07 -14.10 -4.86
N GLU A 246 30.21 -13.84 -4.22
CA GLU A 246 31.34 -13.08 -4.78
C GLU A 246 30.89 -11.73 -5.39
N ILE A 247 29.92 -11.07 -4.75
CA ILE A 247 29.45 -9.76 -5.21
C ILE A 247 30.61 -8.77 -5.07
N GLU A 248 30.92 -8.02 -6.13
CA GLU A 248 31.99 -7.03 -6.09
C GLU A 248 31.47 -5.65 -5.67
N GLY A 249 32.30 -4.92 -4.93
CA GLY A 249 32.05 -3.52 -4.59
C GLY A 249 30.89 -3.27 -3.63
N TRP A 250 30.23 -4.29 -3.08
CA TRP A 250 29.14 -4.09 -2.13
C TRP A 250 29.59 -3.37 -0.86
N GLN A 251 28.67 -2.63 -0.27
CA GLN A 251 28.84 -1.98 1.02
C GLN A 251 27.61 -2.24 1.88
N VAL A 252 27.82 -2.36 3.19
CA VAL A 252 26.72 -2.36 4.15
C VAL A 252 26.46 -0.93 4.60
N LEU A 253 25.20 -0.52 4.50
CA LEU A 253 24.69 0.71 5.08
C LEU A 253 23.88 0.38 6.34
N ARG A 254 24.45 0.71 7.51
CA ARG A 254 23.80 0.54 8.81
C ARG A 254 23.20 1.85 9.31
N LYS A 255 21.94 1.81 9.73
CA LYS A 255 21.19 2.90 10.36
C LYS A 255 20.70 2.46 11.74
N GLU A 256 20.07 3.39 12.47
CA GLU A 256 19.51 3.12 13.80
C GLU A 256 18.46 2.01 13.79
N ARG A 257 17.62 1.95 12.75
CA ARG A 257 16.46 1.05 12.65
C ARG A 257 16.46 0.19 11.38
N ALA A 258 17.55 0.19 10.63
CA ALA A 258 17.65 -0.54 9.36
C ALA A 258 19.09 -0.90 9.05
N VAL A 259 19.27 -1.98 8.28
CA VAL A 259 20.53 -2.33 7.64
C VAL A 259 20.23 -2.78 6.21
N GLY A 260 21.09 -2.41 5.26
CA GLY A 260 20.95 -2.81 3.87
C GLY A 260 22.31 -2.99 3.20
N MET A 261 22.32 -3.76 2.13
CA MET A 261 23.47 -3.90 1.24
C MET A 261 23.23 -3.03 0.00
N ILE A 262 24.22 -2.22 -0.36
CA ILE A 262 24.20 -1.38 -1.55
C ILE A 262 25.35 -1.77 -2.48
N THR A 263 25.12 -1.70 -3.78
CA THR A 263 26.17 -1.86 -4.80
C THR A 263 26.38 -0.52 -5.50
N PRO A 264 27.64 -0.11 -5.75
CA PRO A 264 27.94 1.14 -6.44
C PRO A 264 27.61 1.08 -7.94
N VAL A 265 27.32 -0.10 -8.48
CA VAL A 265 27.06 -0.32 -9.90
C VAL A 265 25.56 -0.46 -10.12
N LYS A 266 24.96 0.48 -10.88
CA LYS A 266 23.72 0.18 -11.62
C LYS A 266 24.05 -1.03 -12.49
N LEU A 267 23.43 -2.17 -12.20
CA LEU A 267 23.49 -3.31 -13.11
C LEU A 267 22.81 -2.86 -14.41
N GLU A 268 23.62 -2.39 -15.36
CA GLU A 268 23.19 -2.23 -16.75
C GLU A 268 22.99 -3.65 -17.29
N TYR A 269 21.72 -4.07 -17.36
CA TYR A 269 21.29 -5.26 -18.07
C TYR A 269 21.00 -4.92 -19.53
#